data_AF-A0A2T6FUI6-F1
#
_entry.id   AF-A0A2T6FUI6-F1
#
_cell.length_a   1.000
_cell.length_b   1.000
_cell.length_c   1.000
_cell.angle_alpha   90.00
_cell.angle_beta   90.00
_cell.angle_gamma   90.00
#
_symmetry.space_group_name_H-M   'P 1'
#
loop_
_entity.id
_entity.type
_entity.pdbx_description
1 polymer ?
#
loop_
_entity_poly.entity_id
_entity_poly.type
_entity_poly.pdbx_seq_one_letter_code
_entity_poly.pdbx_strand_id
1 'polypeptide(L)'
;MQQTERVIAYSDLNVHWPYGTIRLDALELVQQMGDHARLYFTGTVDAEQEEAIAVGSGRYDRIELKASGQERPLFMGQLQEVGLQVVRGMCRVSVTAVSHTYELDIGTKTRSFQKVDARYMEVVDHILEAYPGSAVIDRSFDKLEQGTFMMQYQETDWAFLRRLASHVGADLVPDITAHSSRFWIGIPEGRKQVKLEDVPYTIQREMDAYRETSANGQDAVNESDYTSCRFELETMLEIGDEVLREGQAFVITKRRGTIEQGALKWEYMCALPQGLKRKKTYNLPIIGAAIEGSILKISRNQVKIHLDIDEAQSVQDARWFPYAAEGNQVWYLMPETGSKVKLYFPSAEEDDAMVIQSVRHAPQGEFVEKSGRKMQDPGVKSFGNPQGKEITLGNHDLTMTAKEGLLYITMQSGIGVFMDSATCIRMNSSADLELHGRSVMLYGEKSLHLQTMSDTLELGEGGFKASSGQIKMNLTSSQAYTPIKSAFEQQRDELGLSGLIEKRAKRNKAVRAQGKQDALIEGVKGLWSFVVDAAEITSPAVLLGEHVYEKISGNT
;
A
#
# COMPACT_ATOMS: atom_id res chain seq x y z
N MET A 1 -20.70 58.41 -13.93
CA MET A 1 -19.93 58.63 -15.17
C MET A 1 -19.95 57.34 -15.95
N GLN A 2 -20.62 57.30 -17.09
CA GLN A 2 -20.52 56.18 -18.02
C GLN A 2 -19.11 56.21 -18.62
N GLN A 3 -18.24 55.31 -18.19
CA GLN A 3 -17.00 55.05 -18.89
C GLN A 3 -17.40 54.49 -20.25
N THR A 4 -17.18 55.26 -21.31
CA THR A 4 -17.35 54.81 -22.70
C THR A 4 -16.41 53.62 -22.88
N GLU A 5 -16.96 52.41 -22.99
CA GLU A 5 -16.16 51.20 -23.13
C GLU A 5 -15.42 51.27 -24.46
N ARG A 6 -14.09 51.30 -24.37
CA ARG A 6 -13.20 51.46 -25.53
C ARG A 6 -12.97 50.10 -26.16
N VAL A 7 -13.35 49.97 -27.43
CA VAL A 7 -12.97 48.85 -28.29
C VAL A 7 -11.44 48.78 -28.37
N ILE A 8 -10.87 47.61 -28.13
CA ILE A 8 -9.42 47.40 -28.21
C ILE A 8 -9.07 47.13 -29.67
N ALA A 9 -8.44 48.11 -30.33
CA ALA A 9 -7.98 47.96 -31.70
C ALA A 9 -6.73 47.07 -31.78
N TYR A 10 -6.48 46.46 -32.94
CA TYR A 10 -5.25 45.72 -33.21
C TYR A 10 -3.99 46.53 -32.87
N SER A 11 -3.97 47.82 -33.20
CA SER A 11 -2.85 48.73 -32.92
C SER A 11 -2.62 49.01 -31.44
N ASP A 12 -3.61 48.71 -30.58
CA ASP A 12 -3.49 48.88 -29.14
C ASP A 12 -2.86 47.64 -28.48
N LEU A 13 -2.81 46.49 -29.16
CA LEU A 13 -2.30 45.23 -28.62
C LEU A 13 -0.77 45.15 -28.71
N ASN A 14 -0.15 44.82 -27.58
CA ASN A 14 1.29 44.63 -27.47
C ASN A 14 1.58 43.30 -26.79
N VAL A 15 2.34 42.44 -27.47
CA VAL A 15 2.90 41.22 -26.88
C VAL A 15 4.31 41.50 -26.40
N HIS A 16 4.53 41.35 -25.10
CA HIS A 16 5.84 41.39 -24.48
C HIS A 16 6.34 39.95 -24.27
N TRP A 17 7.49 39.67 -24.85
CA TRP A 17 8.19 38.38 -24.79
C TRP A 17 9.70 38.62 -25.03
N PRO A 18 10.59 37.64 -24.78
CA PRO A 18 12.03 37.88 -24.80
C PRO A 18 12.67 38.17 -26.18
N TYR A 19 11.96 37.92 -27.28
CA TYR A 19 12.54 37.89 -28.64
C TYR A 19 12.18 39.11 -29.49
N GLY A 20 12.14 40.28 -28.86
CA GLY A 20 11.92 41.56 -29.55
C GLY A 20 10.46 41.85 -29.91
N THR A 21 10.24 42.70 -30.90
CA THR A 21 8.88 43.09 -31.31
C THR A 21 8.30 42.07 -32.28
N ILE A 22 7.02 41.74 -32.08
CA ILE A 22 6.25 40.89 -33.01
C ILE A 22 5.16 41.70 -33.68
N ARG A 23 5.02 41.54 -35.00
CA ARG A 23 3.84 42.00 -35.74
C ARG A 23 2.83 40.85 -35.82
N LEU A 24 1.73 41.00 -35.11
CA LEU A 24 0.68 39.98 -34.99
C LEU A 24 -0.08 39.78 -36.31
N ASP A 25 -0.28 38.52 -36.70
CA ASP A 25 -1.16 38.14 -37.80
C ASP A 25 -2.50 37.60 -37.28
N ALA A 26 -2.45 36.84 -36.18
CA ALA A 26 -3.62 36.27 -35.51
C ALA A 26 -3.35 36.15 -34.01
N LEU A 27 -4.41 36.24 -33.21
CA LEU A 27 -4.37 36.08 -31.77
C LEU A 27 -5.67 35.45 -31.29
N GLU A 28 -5.54 34.50 -30.36
CA GLU A 28 -6.64 33.86 -29.65
C GLU A 28 -6.28 33.72 -28.16
N LEU A 29 -7.08 34.32 -27.28
CA LEU A 29 -6.97 34.17 -25.84
C LEU A 29 -8.19 33.41 -25.31
N VAL A 30 -7.97 32.27 -24.66
CA VAL A 30 -9.02 31.48 -24.02
C VAL A 30 -8.78 31.42 -22.53
N GLN A 31 -9.80 31.76 -21.74
CA GLN A 31 -9.84 31.58 -20.29
C GLN A 31 -11.18 30.96 -19.92
N GLN A 32 -11.16 29.87 -19.14
CA GLN A 32 -12.37 29.18 -18.71
C GLN A 32 -12.19 28.59 -17.31
N MET A 33 -13.31 28.36 -16.62
CA MET A 33 -13.32 27.61 -15.38
C MET A 33 -12.86 26.16 -15.59
N GLY A 34 -12.03 25.66 -14.69
CA GLY A 34 -11.55 24.28 -14.64
C GLY A 34 -10.35 23.95 -15.54
N ASP A 35 -9.80 24.93 -16.25
CA ASP A 35 -8.67 24.73 -17.16
C ASP A 35 -7.66 25.87 -17.04
N HIS A 36 -6.47 25.68 -17.60
CA HIS A 36 -5.47 26.73 -17.73
C HIS A 36 -5.86 27.69 -18.85
N ALA A 37 -5.57 28.97 -18.67
CA ALA A 37 -5.78 29.95 -19.73
C ALA A 37 -4.66 29.83 -20.76
N ARG A 38 -4.99 30.00 -22.03
CA ARG A 38 -4.05 29.89 -23.15
C ARG A 38 -4.15 31.09 -24.05
N LEU A 39 -3.00 31.62 -24.43
CA LEU A 39 -2.84 32.64 -25.44
C LEU A 39 -2.10 32.01 -26.62
N TYR A 40 -2.78 31.91 -27.75
CA TYR A 40 -2.18 31.55 -29.02
C TYR A 40 -2.03 32.80 -29.87
N PHE A 41 -0.88 32.96 -30.52
CA PHE A 41 -0.71 34.00 -31.53
C PHE A 41 0.25 33.57 -32.62
N THR A 42 0.07 34.16 -33.80
CA THR A 42 1.05 34.07 -34.89
C THR A 42 1.47 35.45 -35.30
N GLY A 43 2.68 35.57 -35.83
CA GLY A 43 3.17 36.84 -36.29
C GLY A 43 4.52 36.76 -36.96
N THR A 44 5.00 37.93 -37.37
CA THR A 44 6.31 38.10 -38.01
C THR A 44 7.26 38.81 -37.07
N VAL A 45 8.49 38.32 -37.02
CA VAL A 45 9.58 38.82 -36.17
C VAL A 45 10.79 39.14 -37.05
N ASP A 46 11.70 39.95 -36.54
CA ASP A 46 12.94 40.27 -37.26
C ASP A 46 13.75 38.98 -37.49
N ALA A 47 14.32 38.83 -38.70
CA ALA A 47 15.04 37.62 -39.09
C ALA A 47 16.24 37.31 -38.18
N GLU A 48 16.83 38.33 -37.55
CA GLU A 48 17.93 38.19 -36.58
C GLU A 48 17.52 37.43 -35.30
N GLN A 49 16.22 37.34 -35.00
CA GLN A 49 15.70 36.63 -33.82
C GLN A 49 15.56 35.12 -34.05
N GLU A 50 15.74 34.63 -35.28
CA GLU A 50 15.57 33.21 -35.62
C GLU A 50 16.39 32.28 -34.71
N GLU A 51 17.71 32.51 -34.63
CA GLU A 51 18.61 31.68 -33.85
C GLU A 51 18.33 31.78 -32.34
N ALA A 52 18.02 32.99 -31.85
CA ALA A 52 17.68 33.24 -30.46
C ALA A 52 16.41 32.48 -30.03
N ILE A 53 15.39 32.44 -30.89
CA ILE A 53 14.15 31.69 -30.64
C ILE A 53 14.42 30.18 -30.74
N ALA A 54 15.11 29.73 -31.79
CA ALA A 54 15.33 28.31 -32.05
C ALA A 54 16.17 27.63 -30.95
N VAL A 55 17.17 28.33 -30.40
CA VAL A 55 18.08 27.78 -29.39
C VAL A 55 17.72 28.22 -27.97
N GLY A 56 17.20 29.43 -27.81
CA GLY A 56 17.02 30.08 -26.50
C GLY A 56 15.62 30.00 -25.92
N SER A 57 14.62 29.53 -26.68
CA SER A 57 13.25 29.38 -26.18
C SER A 57 13.09 28.29 -25.14
N GLY A 58 12.35 28.59 -24.08
CA GLY A 58 12.16 27.68 -22.97
C GLY A 58 11.03 28.06 -22.02
N ARG A 59 10.72 27.14 -21.11
CA ARG A 59 9.58 27.24 -20.18
C ARG A 59 9.59 28.47 -19.26
N TYR A 60 10.73 29.12 -19.07
CA TYR A 60 10.85 30.30 -18.21
C TYR A 60 10.57 31.62 -18.93
N ASP A 61 10.35 31.56 -20.24
CA ASP A 61 10.03 32.75 -21.02
C ASP A 61 8.65 33.27 -20.66
N ARG A 62 8.64 34.48 -20.13
CA ARG A 62 7.43 35.19 -19.74
C ARG A 62 6.80 35.84 -20.96
N ILE A 63 5.51 35.59 -21.14
CA ILE A 63 4.71 36.17 -22.21
C ILE A 63 3.59 36.98 -21.58
N GLU A 64 3.47 38.23 -22.01
CA GLU A 64 2.45 39.16 -21.55
C GLU A 64 1.73 39.80 -22.75
N LEU A 65 0.40 39.81 -22.71
CA LEU A 65 -0.43 40.57 -23.63
C LEU A 65 -1.01 41.79 -22.91
N LYS A 66 -0.73 42.97 -23.43
CA LYS A 66 -1.25 44.26 -22.94
C LYS A 66 -2.05 44.98 -24.02
N ALA A 67 -3.01 45.78 -23.59
CA ALA A 67 -3.72 46.73 -24.44
C ALA A 67 -3.43 48.17 -23.98
N SER A 68 -3.12 49.06 -24.92
CA SER A 68 -2.89 50.48 -24.67
C SER A 68 -4.10 51.12 -23.99
N GLY A 69 -3.89 51.74 -22.83
CA GLY A 69 -4.96 52.36 -22.04
C GLY A 69 -5.67 51.43 -21.06
N GLN A 70 -5.30 50.15 -20.98
CA GLN A 70 -5.67 49.26 -19.88
C GLN A 70 -4.58 49.27 -18.81
N GLU A 71 -4.96 49.45 -17.54
CA GLU A 71 -4.01 49.38 -16.42
C GLU A 71 -3.51 47.96 -16.16
N ARG A 72 -4.36 46.96 -16.44
CA ARG A 72 -4.07 45.54 -16.20
C ARG A 72 -3.73 44.83 -17.51
N PRO A 73 -2.78 43.87 -17.48
CA PRO A 73 -2.54 42.99 -18.62
C PRO A 73 -3.81 42.19 -18.97
N LEU A 74 -3.96 41.86 -20.25
CA LEU A 74 -5.00 40.95 -20.72
C LEU A 74 -4.62 39.49 -20.42
N PHE A 75 -3.32 39.19 -20.41
CA PHE A 75 -2.79 37.87 -20.10
C PHE A 75 -1.32 37.97 -19.66
N MET A 76 -0.96 37.21 -18.64
CA MET A 76 0.40 36.93 -18.22
C MET A 76 0.56 35.42 -18.07
N GLY A 77 1.50 34.86 -18.80
CA GLY A 77 1.76 33.43 -18.84
C GLY A 77 3.22 33.13 -19.10
N GLN A 78 3.46 31.90 -19.51
CA GLN A 78 4.76 31.39 -19.90
C GLN A 78 4.68 30.65 -21.22
N LEU A 79 5.82 30.57 -21.90
CA LEU A 79 5.92 29.83 -23.15
C LEU A 79 5.63 28.35 -22.93
N GLN A 80 4.68 27.82 -23.70
CA GLN A 80 4.37 26.39 -23.75
C GLN A 80 4.89 25.76 -25.03
N GLU A 81 4.66 26.42 -26.17
CA GLU A 81 5.04 25.93 -27.48
C GLU A 81 5.43 27.09 -28.37
N VAL A 82 6.49 26.91 -29.17
CA VAL A 82 6.88 27.82 -30.24
C VAL A 82 7.16 27.03 -31.51
N GLY A 83 6.58 27.47 -32.60
CA GLY A 83 6.85 27.02 -33.96
C GLY A 83 7.47 28.17 -34.75
N LEU A 84 8.45 27.85 -35.57
CA LEU A 84 9.19 28.81 -36.38
C LEU A 84 9.16 28.37 -37.84
N GLN A 85 8.82 29.30 -38.74
CA GLN A 85 8.76 29.09 -40.17
C GLN A 85 9.46 30.24 -40.90
N VAL A 86 10.53 29.91 -41.63
CA VAL A 86 11.30 30.89 -42.39
C VAL A 86 10.98 30.73 -43.88
N VAL A 87 10.38 31.75 -44.49
CA VAL A 87 10.05 31.75 -45.91
C VAL A 87 10.55 33.05 -46.55
N ARG A 88 11.47 32.92 -47.52
CA ARG A 88 12.02 34.05 -48.30
C ARG A 88 12.61 35.17 -47.42
N GLY A 89 13.26 34.82 -46.32
CA GLY A 89 13.87 35.78 -45.39
C GLY A 89 12.91 36.45 -44.41
N MET A 90 11.62 36.07 -44.40
CA MET A 90 10.68 36.45 -43.34
C MET A 90 10.59 35.33 -42.31
N CYS A 91 10.80 35.66 -41.04
CA CYS A 91 10.64 34.76 -39.92
C CYS A 91 9.21 34.88 -39.37
N ARG A 92 8.42 33.82 -39.50
CA ARG A 92 7.07 33.72 -38.96
C ARG A 92 7.08 32.78 -37.77
N VAL A 93 6.40 33.17 -36.70
CA VAL A 93 6.28 32.37 -35.48
C VAL A 93 4.83 32.03 -35.19
N SER A 94 4.62 30.88 -34.57
CA SER A 94 3.39 30.48 -33.91
C SER A 94 3.71 30.18 -32.46
N VAL A 95 3.05 30.85 -31.52
CA VAL A 95 3.38 30.75 -30.10
C VAL A 95 2.11 30.39 -29.33
N THR A 96 2.23 29.38 -28.47
CA THR A 96 1.25 29.06 -27.44
C THR A 96 1.86 29.39 -26.08
N ALA A 97 1.23 30.31 -25.37
CA ALA A 97 1.52 30.61 -23.98
C ALA A 97 0.41 30.07 -23.09
N VAL A 98 0.77 29.61 -21.88
CA VAL A 98 -0.17 29.08 -20.89
C VAL A 98 -0.05 29.86 -19.58
N SER A 99 -1.15 29.99 -18.83
CA SER A 99 -1.14 30.64 -17.52
C SER A 99 -0.20 29.94 -16.55
N HIS A 100 0.36 30.70 -15.59
CA HIS A 100 1.28 30.19 -14.57
C HIS A 100 0.68 29.13 -13.64
N THR A 101 -0.64 28.93 -13.64
CA THR A 101 -1.29 27.78 -12.98
C THR A 101 -0.87 26.44 -13.59
N TYR A 102 -0.34 26.41 -14.81
CA TYR A 102 0.17 25.19 -15.44
C TYR A 102 1.34 24.58 -14.68
N GLU A 103 2.11 25.36 -13.91
CA GLU A 103 3.18 24.84 -13.06
C GLU A 103 2.66 23.81 -12.02
N LEU A 104 1.40 23.95 -11.60
CA LEU A 104 0.73 23.00 -10.70
C LEU A 104 0.35 21.68 -11.40
N ASP A 105 0.38 21.63 -12.74
CA ASP A 105 -0.13 20.52 -13.57
C ASP A 105 0.97 19.76 -14.33
N ILE A 106 2.24 19.95 -13.96
CA ILE A 106 3.38 19.32 -14.65
C ILE A 106 3.70 17.93 -14.09
N GLY A 107 3.83 17.83 -12.77
CA GLY A 107 4.37 16.64 -12.10
C GLY A 107 3.36 16.02 -11.14
N THR A 108 3.15 14.72 -11.27
CA THR A 108 2.33 13.96 -10.31
C THR A 108 3.05 13.84 -8.96
N LYS A 109 2.27 13.91 -7.88
CA LYS A 109 2.75 13.79 -6.50
C LYS A 109 2.03 12.65 -5.78
N THR A 110 2.62 12.20 -4.68
CA THR A 110 2.00 11.25 -3.77
C THR A 110 2.25 11.70 -2.34
N ARG A 111 1.20 12.09 -1.60
CA ARG A 111 1.26 12.57 -0.20
C ARG A 111 -0.08 12.42 0.48
N SER A 112 -0.08 12.37 1.81
CA SER A 112 -1.28 12.16 2.61
C SER A 112 -1.59 13.32 3.55
N PHE A 113 -2.88 13.54 3.82
CA PHE A 113 -3.40 14.56 4.71
C PHE A 113 -4.28 13.91 5.77
N GLN A 114 -3.67 13.52 6.89
CA GLN A 114 -4.33 12.74 7.95
C GLN A 114 -5.06 13.59 9.00
N LYS A 115 -4.76 14.89 9.10
CA LYS A 115 -5.33 15.80 10.10
C LYS A 115 -6.78 16.15 9.74
N VAL A 116 -7.72 15.31 10.16
CA VAL A 116 -9.14 15.40 9.75
C VAL A 116 -9.86 16.69 10.19
N ASP A 117 -9.36 17.37 11.21
CA ASP A 117 -9.86 18.66 11.70
C ASP A 117 -9.17 19.88 11.04
N ALA A 118 -8.26 19.65 10.08
CA ALA A 118 -7.68 20.73 9.27
C ALA A 118 -8.74 21.33 8.33
N ARG A 119 -8.64 22.63 8.06
CA ARG A 119 -9.44 23.28 7.01
C ARG A 119 -8.95 22.89 5.62
N TYR A 120 -9.85 22.90 4.64
CA TYR A 120 -9.46 22.75 3.24
C TYR A 120 -8.37 23.74 2.83
N MET A 121 -8.45 24.99 3.32
CA MET A 121 -7.44 26.01 3.03
C MET A 121 -6.07 25.70 3.66
N GLU A 122 -5.98 24.99 4.78
CA GLU A 122 -4.69 24.54 5.32
C GLU A 122 -4.01 23.54 4.36
N VAL A 123 -4.80 22.66 3.74
CA VAL A 123 -4.30 21.71 2.72
C VAL A 123 -3.85 22.45 1.46
N VAL A 124 -4.64 23.42 0.99
CA VAL A 124 -4.29 24.27 -0.17
C VAL A 124 -3.01 25.04 0.10
N ASP A 125 -2.90 25.71 1.25
CA ASP A 125 -1.73 26.50 1.61
C ASP A 125 -0.48 25.63 1.65
N HIS A 126 -0.55 24.44 2.24
CA HIS A 126 0.57 23.48 2.25
C HIS A 126 1.02 23.04 0.84
N ILE A 127 0.08 22.86 -0.10
CA ILE A 127 0.44 22.56 -1.49
C ILE A 127 1.20 23.74 -2.12
N LEU A 128 0.74 24.96 -1.84
CA LEU A 128 1.27 26.20 -2.42
C LEU A 128 2.62 26.64 -1.84
N GLU A 129 3.06 26.11 -0.70
CA GLU A 129 4.40 26.33 -0.14
C GLU A 129 5.52 26.00 -1.14
N ALA A 130 5.29 25.04 -2.03
CA ALA A 130 6.24 24.65 -3.08
C ALA A 130 6.32 25.65 -4.25
N TYR A 131 5.45 26.65 -4.32
CA TYR A 131 5.29 27.57 -5.47
C TYR A 131 5.44 29.04 -5.04
N PRO A 132 6.68 29.57 -4.95
CA PRO A 132 6.93 30.93 -4.47
C PRO A 132 6.13 32.01 -5.22
N GLY A 133 5.43 32.85 -4.45
CA GLY A 133 4.62 33.94 -5.00
C GLY A 133 3.26 33.51 -5.56
N SER A 134 2.89 32.23 -5.42
CA SER A 134 1.52 31.78 -5.68
C SER A 134 0.52 32.49 -4.77
N ALA A 135 -0.72 32.63 -5.23
CA ALA A 135 -1.79 33.16 -4.42
C ALA A 135 -3.12 32.51 -4.79
N VAL A 136 -3.96 32.30 -3.80
CA VAL A 136 -5.29 31.72 -3.98
C VAL A 136 -6.32 32.63 -3.33
N ILE A 137 -7.48 32.77 -3.96
CA ILE A 137 -8.64 33.40 -3.34
C ILE A 137 -9.74 32.37 -3.23
N ASP A 138 -10.14 32.08 -2.00
CA ASP A 138 -11.22 31.16 -1.70
C ASP A 138 -12.58 31.86 -1.74
N ARG A 139 -13.51 31.29 -2.51
CA ARG A 139 -14.93 31.69 -2.57
C ARG A 139 -15.86 30.51 -2.31
N SER A 140 -15.34 29.37 -1.86
CA SER A 140 -16.13 28.12 -1.77
C SER A 140 -15.90 27.30 -0.52
N PHE A 141 -14.69 27.23 0.03
CA PHE A 141 -14.41 26.43 1.23
C PHE A 141 -14.82 27.15 2.54
N ASP A 142 -14.65 28.47 2.62
CA ASP A 142 -14.91 29.27 3.83
C ASP A 142 -14.17 28.68 5.07
N LYS A 143 -14.90 28.22 6.09
CA LYS A 143 -14.33 27.60 7.31
C LYS A 143 -14.49 26.09 7.33
N LEU A 144 -14.77 25.46 6.18
CA LEU A 144 -15.03 24.04 6.11
C LEU A 144 -13.77 23.24 6.46
N GLU A 145 -13.94 22.30 7.39
CA GLU A 145 -12.94 21.30 7.75
C GLU A 145 -12.98 20.13 6.76
N GLN A 146 -11.83 19.50 6.51
CA GLN A 146 -11.74 18.37 5.58
C GLN A 146 -12.60 17.18 6.03
N GLY A 147 -12.74 16.97 7.34
CA GLY A 147 -13.60 15.97 8.00
C GLY A 147 -13.21 14.50 7.76
N THR A 148 -12.35 14.25 6.77
CA THR A 148 -12.03 12.94 6.20
C THR A 148 -10.54 12.87 5.90
N PHE A 149 -10.03 11.68 5.61
CA PHE A 149 -8.67 11.54 5.08
C PHE A 149 -8.62 11.93 3.61
N MET A 150 -7.53 12.58 3.21
CA MET A 150 -7.29 12.89 1.81
C MET A 150 -5.91 12.38 1.41
N MET A 151 -5.84 11.86 0.19
CA MET A 151 -4.57 11.43 -0.39
C MET A 151 -4.46 11.96 -1.80
N GLN A 152 -3.41 12.73 -2.06
CA GLN A 152 -2.98 12.98 -3.43
C GLN A 152 -2.18 11.74 -3.84
N TYR A 153 -2.71 10.91 -4.74
CA TYR A 153 -2.04 9.68 -5.18
C TYR A 153 -1.86 9.70 -6.69
N GLN A 154 -0.62 9.85 -7.14
CA GLN A 154 -0.27 9.97 -8.57
C GLN A 154 -1.08 11.05 -9.32
N GLU A 155 -1.45 12.13 -8.63
CA GLU A 155 -2.17 13.28 -9.19
C GLU A 155 -1.24 14.49 -9.21
N THR A 156 -1.39 15.38 -10.18
CA THR A 156 -0.75 16.70 -10.14
C THR A 156 -1.37 17.57 -9.05
N ASP A 157 -0.71 18.66 -8.68
CA ASP A 157 -1.25 19.59 -7.68
C ASP A 157 -2.52 20.27 -8.20
N TRP A 158 -2.57 20.61 -9.49
CA TRP A 158 -3.78 21.14 -10.12
C TRP A 158 -4.93 20.15 -10.09
N ALA A 159 -4.71 18.90 -10.49
CA ALA A 159 -5.73 17.86 -10.46
C ALA A 159 -6.26 17.62 -9.04
N PHE A 160 -5.37 17.59 -8.05
CA PHE A 160 -5.74 17.42 -6.65
C PHE A 160 -6.55 18.62 -6.13
N LEU A 161 -6.11 19.85 -6.39
CA LEU A 161 -6.84 21.07 -6.01
C LEU A 161 -8.23 21.13 -6.66
N ARG A 162 -8.36 20.72 -7.93
CA ARG A 162 -9.66 20.61 -8.60
C ARG A 162 -10.55 19.56 -7.95
N ARG A 163 -9.99 18.42 -7.56
CA ARG A 163 -10.71 17.38 -6.82
C ARG A 163 -11.20 17.89 -5.47
N LEU A 164 -10.35 18.59 -4.71
CA LEU A 164 -10.76 19.23 -3.46
C LEU A 164 -11.89 20.25 -3.67
N ALA A 165 -11.78 21.12 -4.69
CA ALA A 165 -12.84 22.08 -5.01
C ALA A 165 -14.18 21.38 -5.35
N SER A 166 -14.12 20.23 -6.02
CA SER A 166 -15.31 19.44 -6.35
C SER A 166 -16.06 18.89 -5.13
N HIS A 167 -15.41 18.77 -3.96
CA HIS A 167 -16.08 18.33 -2.72
C HIS A 167 -17.18 19.30 -2.27
N VAL A 168 -17.06 20.58 -2.64
CA VAL A 168 -18.06 21.63 -2.37
C VAL A 168 -18.80 22.08 -3.63
N GLY A 169 -18.68 21.30 -4.72
CA GLY A 169 -19.28 21.61 -6.01
C GLY A 169 -18.64 22.79 -6.74
N ALA A 170 -17.44 23.20 -6.36
CA ALA A 170 -16.70 24.28 -7.01
C ALA A 170 -15.74 23.75 -8.10
N ASP A 171 -15.13 24.68 -8.84
CA ASP A 171 -14.04 24.44 -9.79
C ASP A 171 -12.99 25.55 -9.60
N LEU A 172 -11.87 25.47 -10.33
CA LEU A 172 -10.81 26.48 -10.24
C LEU A 172 -10.88 27.49 -11.39
N VAL A 173 -10.44 28.73 -11.16
CA VAL A 173 -10.30 29.73 -12.23
C VAL A 173 -8.90 30.33 -12.21
N PRO A 174 -8.12 30.23 -13.30
CA PRO A 174 -6.79 30.83 -13.34
C PRO A 174 -6.87 32.36 -13.33
N ASP A 175 -6.09 33.00 -12.47
CA ASP A 175 -5.81 34.44 -12.53
C ASP A 175 -4.61 34.66 -13.45
N ILE A 176 -4.86 35.37 -14.55
CA ILE A 176 -3.91 35.60 -15.64
C ILE A 176 -3.28 36.98 -15.59
N THR A 177 -3.28 37.64 -14.43
CA THR A 177 -2.79 39.02 -14.27
C THR A 177 -1.44 39.13 -13.56
N ALA A 178 -0.76 38.01 -13.31
CA ALA A 178 0.55 37.97 -12.67
C ALA A 178 1.45 36.85 -13.24
N HIS A 179 2.77 37.06 -13.19
CA HIS A 179 3.77 36.01 -13.46
C HIS A 179 4.02 35.13 -12.22
N SER A 180 2.95 34.55 -11.67
CA SER A 180 2.98 33.52 -10.63
C SER A 180 1.69 32.69 -10.66
N SER A 181 1.72 31.47 -10.09
CA SER A 181 0.56 30.58 -10.07
C SER A 181 -0.54 31.15 -9.18
N ARG A 182 -1.52 31.82 -9.79
CA ARG A 182 -2.65 32.42 -9.09
C ARG A 182 -3.97 31.89 -9.61
N PHE A 183 -4.90 31.62 -8.70
CA PHE A 183 -6.21 31.09 -9.06
C PHE A 183 -7.26 31.39 -7.99
N TRP A 184 -8.52 31.21 -8.38
CA TRP A 184 -9.68 31.28 -7.51
C TRP A 184 -10.22 29.87 -7.31
N ILE A 185 -10.74 29.61 -6.10
CA ILE A 185 -11.55 28.43 -5.82
C ILE A 185 -13.01 28.89 -5.84
N GLY A 186 -13.76 28.39 -6.81
CA GLY A 186 -15.11 28.86 -7.12
C GLY A 186 -15.13 30.05 -8.08
N ILE A 187 -16.30 30.67 -8.17
CA ILE A 187 -16.57 31.75 -9.11
C ILE A 187 -15.96 33.07 -8.57
N PRO A 188 -15.10 33.76 -9.34
CA PRO A 188 -14.59 35.09 -8.98
C PRO A 188 -15.72 36.10 -8.80
N GLU A 189 -15.51 37.11 -7.97
CA GLU A 189 -16.48 38.18 -7.77
C GLU A 189 -16.56 39.07 -9.02
N GLY A 190 -17.71 39.02 -9.71
CA GLY A 190 -18.02 39.85 -10.86
C GLY A 190 -18.00 41.33 -10.52
N ARG A 191 -17.52 42.14 -11.46
CA ARG A 191 -17.41 43.60 -11.32
C ARG A 191 -18.36 44.34 -12.25
N LYS A 192 -18.75 43.68 -13.33
CA LYS A 192 -19.67 44.23 -14.32
C LYS A 192 -20.94 43.39 -14.37
N GLN A 193 -22.02 44.07 -14.74
CA GLN A 193 -23.28 43.46 -15.07
C GLN A 193 -23.72 44.01 -16.44
N VAL A 194 -23.96 43.12 -17.40
CA VAL A 194 -24.43 43.48 -18.74
C VAL A 194 -25.81 42.91 -19.01
N LYS A 195 -26.58 43.56 -19.88
CA LYS A 195 -27.86 43.05 -20.35
C LYS A 195 -27.74 42.65 -21.82
N LEU A 196 -28.31 41.50 -22.18
CA LEU A 196 -28.38 41.06 -23.58
C LEU A 196 -29.60 41.67 -24.29
N GLU A 197 -29.68 43.00 -24.31
CA GLU A 197 -30.65 43.76 -25.08
C GLU A 197 -30.04 44.03 -26.46
N ASP A 198 -30.70 43.62 -27.55
CA ASP A 198 -30.24 43.77 -28.95
C ASP A 198 -28.90 43.09 -29.32
N VAL A 199 -28.38 42.19 -28.48
CA VAL A 199 -27.19 41.37 -28.76
C VAL A 199 -27.64 39.98 -29.23
N PRO A 200 -27.25 39.51 -30.42
CA PRO A 200 -27.52 38.13 -30.84
C PRO A 200 -26.85 37.12 -29.90
N TYR A 201 -27.59 36.09 -29.50
CA TYR A 201 -27.06 35.04 -28.64
C TYR A 201 -27.64 33.67 -28.99
N THR A 202 -26.92 32.62 -28.57
CA THR A 202 -27.32 31.21 -28.71
C THR A 202 -27.51 30.61 -27.33
N ILE A 203 -28.60 29.87 -27.14
CA ILE A 203 -28.87 29.12 -25.90
C ILE A 203 -28.56 27.65 -26.14
N GLN A 204 -27.90 27.02 -25.19
CA GLN A 204 -27.70 25.58 -25.15
C GLN A 204 -28.11 25.05 -23.79
N ARG A 205 -28.57 23.79 -23.76
CA ARG A 205 -28.88 23.08 -22.51
C ARG A 205 -28.17 21.74 -22.49
N GLU A 206 -27.42 21.48 -21.42
CA GLU A 206 -26.66 20.23 -21.26
C GLU A 206 -27.53 19.16 -20.59
N MET A 207 -28.34 18.48 -21.40
CA MET A 207 -29.31 17.49 -20.91
C MET A 207 -28.66 16.25 -20.29
N ASP A 208 -27.47 15.85 -20.74
CA ASP A 208 -26.77 14.69 -20.19
C ASP A 208 -26.26 14.98 -18.77
N ALA A 209 -25.65 16.15 -18.54
CA ALA A 209 -25.24 16.60 -17.22
C ALA A 209 -26.41 16.71 -16.23
N TYR A 210 -27.57 17.19 -16.71
CA TYR A 210 -28.81 17.19 -15.94
C TYR A 210 -29.27 15.77 -15.56
N ARG A 211 -29.39 14.87 -16.54
CA ARG A 211 -29.85 13.50 -16.33
C ARG A 211 -28.97 12.75 -15.35
N GLU A 212 -27.66 12.89 -15.48
CA GLU A 212 -26.71 12.29 -14.55
C GLU A 212 -26.90 12.81 -13.13
N THR A 213 -27.07 14.11 -12.95
CA THR A 213 -27.24 14.70 -11.61
C THR A 213 -28.57 14.30 -10.99
N SER A 214 -29.65 14.36 -11.77
CA SER A 214 -31.01 13.97 -11.35
C SER A 214 -31.10 12.49 -10.96
N ALA A 215 -30.48 11.59 -11.74
CA ALA A 215 -30.50 10.16 -11.48
C ALA A 215 -29.68 9.76 -10.24
N ASN A 216 -28.65 10.52 -9.89
CA ASN A 216 -27.73 10.21 -8.78
C ASN A 216 -28.05 10.96 -7.46
N GLY A 217 -29.15 11.73 -7.42
CA GLY A 217 -29.87 12.05 -6.19
C GLY A 217 -29.20 12.99 -5.18
N GLN A 218 -28.24 13.83 -5.59
CA GLN A 218 -27.53 14.72 -4.64
C GLN A 218 -28.19 16.10 -4.43
N ASP A 219 -28.95 16.62 -5.40
CA ASP A 219 -29.60 17.93 -5.30
C ASP A 219 -30.93 17.95 -6.08
N ALA A 220 -31.91 18.73 -5.61
CA ALA A 220 -33.12 19.04 -6.37
C ALA A 220 -32.77 20.02 -7.50
N VAL A 221 -32.40 19.49 -8.65
CA VAL A 221 -31.99 20.26 -9.84
C VAL A 221 -33.11 20.34 -10.88
N ASN A 222 -33.20 21.47 -11.57
CA ASN A 222 -34.09 21.67 -12.71
C ASN A 222 -33.32 21.60 -14.02
N GLU A 223 -33.99 21.20 -15.10
CA GLU A 223 -33.41 21.21 -16.46
C GLU A 223 -32.92 22.61 -16.85
N SER A 224 -33.62 23.66 -16.37
CA SER A 224 -33.25 25.05 -16.60
C SER A 224 -31.89 25.41 -16.04
N ASP A 225 -31.45 24.78 -14.95
CA ASP A 225 -30.19 25.14 -14.27
C ASP A 225 -28.99 24.86 -15.18
N TYR A 226 -29.10 23.87 -16.06
CA TYR A 226 -28.08 23.48 -17.05
C TYR A 226 -28.15 24.28 -18.36
N THR A 227 -28.73 25.47 -18.31
CA THR A 227 -28.81 26.39 -19.45
C THR A 227 -27.55 27.24 -19.50
N SER A 228 -26.88 27.22 -20.66
CA SER A 228 -25.79 28.14 -21.00
C SER A 228 -26.19 29.04 -22.16
N CYS A 229 -25.61 30.24 -22.19
CA CYS A 229 -25.82 31.23 -23.23
C CYS A 229 -24.45 31.63 -23.81
N ARG A 230 -24.40 31.74 -25.13
CA ARG A 230 -23.22 32.17 -25.88
C ARG A 230 -23.55 33.44 -26.67
N PHE A 231 -22.68 34.43 -26.59
CA PHE A 231 -22.85 35.71 -27.28
C PHE A 231 -21.51 36.38 -27.53
N GLU A 232 -21.51 37.40 -28.38
CA GLU A 232 -20.30 38.15 -28.75
C GLU A 232 -20.43 39.62 -28.36
N LEU A 233 -19.34 40.22 -27.89
CA LEU A 233 -19.23 41.67 -27.65
C LEU A 233 -17.83 42.18 -28.02
N GLU A 234 -17.74 43.48 -28.28
CA GLU A 234 -16.46 44.20 -28.39
C GLU A 234 -15.93 44.65 -27.02
N THR A 235 -16.82 44.75 -26.04
CA THR A 235 -16.47 45.02 -24.64
C THR A 235 -15.82 43.80 -24.01
N MET A 236 -14.72 44.03 -23.27
CA MET A 236 -14.11 43.03 -22.40
C MET A 236 -14.89 42.85 -21.08
N LEU A 237 -15.30 41.61 -20.83
CA LEU A 237 -15.86 41.09 -19.59
C LEU A 237 -14.90 40.04 -19.01
N GLU A 238 -14.96 39.85 -17.70
CA GLU A 238 -14.15 38.89 -16.95
C GLU A 238 -14.96 37.65 -16.55
N ILE A 239 -14.26 36.55 -16.24
CA ILE A 239 -14.90 35.39 -15.60
C ILE A 239 -15.49 35.85 -14.26
N GLY A 240 -16.74 35.49 -13.99
CA GLY A 240 -17.47 35.94 -12.80
C GLY A 240 -18.38 37.16 -13.03
N ASP A 241 -18.19 37.93 -14.11
CA ASP A 241 -19.12 39.02 -14.45
C ASP A 241 -20.54 38.49 -14.73
N GLU A 242 -21.55 39.32 -14.47
CA GLU A 242 -22.95 38.95 -14.57
C GLU A 242 -23.58 39.34 -15.91
N VAL A 243 -24.43 38.47 -16.44
CA VAL A 243 -25.21 38.69 -17.65
C VAL A 243 -26.69 38.53 -17.32
N LEU A 244 -27.43 39.63 -17.36
CA LEU A 244 -28.86 39.65 -17.13
C LEU A 244 -29.62 39.31 -18.41
N ARG A 245 -30.45 38.28 -18.34
CA ARG A 245 -31.36 37.87 -19.40
C ARG A 245 -32.72 37.50 -18.81
N GLU A 246 -33.79 38.12 -19.30
CA GLU A 246 -35.18 37.80 -18.90
C GLU A 246 -35.40 37.78 -17.37
N GLY A 247 -34.69 38.64 -16.63
CA GLY A 247 -34.76 38.71 -15.16
C GLY A 247 -33.91 37.67 -14.42
N GLN A 248 -33.18 36.80 -15.12
CA GLN A 248 -32.20 35.86 -14.55
C GLN A 248 -30.77 36.37 -14.72
N ALA A 249 -29.94 36.18 -13.69
CA ALA A 249 -28.52 36.50 -13.70
C ALA A 249 -27.69 35.26 -14.02
N PHE A 250 -27.09 35.25 -15.21
CA PHE A 250 -26.08 34.28 -15.61
C PHE A 250 -24.70 34.82 -15.23
N VAL A 251 -23.72 33.93 -15.11
CA VAL A 251 -22.33 34.30 -14.82
C VAL A 251 -21.43 33.83 -15.94
N ILE A 252 -20.47 34.67 -16.35
CA ILE A 252 -19.47 34.34 -17.37
C ILE A 252 -18.55 33.23 -16.84
N THR A 253 -18.46 32.12 -17.58
CA THR A 253 -17.66 30.93 -17.22
C THR A 253 -16.53 30.64 -18.20
N LYS A 254 -16.62 31.19 -19.42
CA LYS A 254 -15.59 31.15 -20.44
C LYS A 254 -15.60 32.44 -21.23
N ARG A 255 -14.40 32.90 -21.60
CA ARG A 255 -14.20 33.97 -22.58
C ARG A 255 -13.15 33.56 -23.59
N ARG A 256 -13.37 33.97 -24.84
CA ARG A 256 -12.48 33.75 -25.97
C ARG A 256 -12.32 35.05 -26.73
N GLY A 257 -11.13 35.63 -26.69
CA GLY A 257 -10.78 36.86 -27.42
C GLY A 257 -10.07 36.52 -28.72
N THR A 258 -10.52 37.07 -29.85
CA THR A 258 -9.85 36.90 -31.16
C THR A 258 -9.77 38.23 -31.92
N ILE A 259 -8.78 38.36 -32.80
CA ILE A 259 -8.69 39.54 -33.67
C ILE A 259 -9.56 39.31 -34.91
N GLU A 260 -10.60 40.11 -35.07
CA GLU A 260 -11.47 40.13 -36.25
C GLU A 260 -11.61 41.55 -36.80
N GLN A 261 -11.50 41.71 -38.12
CA GLN A 261 -11.68 43.01 -38.79
C GLN A 261 -10.83 44.16 -38.19
N GLY A 262 -9.67 43.83 -37.60
CA GLY A 262 -8.74 44.81 -37.02
C GLY A 262 -9.03 45.22 -35.57
N ALA A 263 -9.97 44.57 -34.88
CA ALA A 263 -10.27 44.80 -33.47
C ALA A 263 -10.34 43.47 -32.69
N LEU A 264 -10.13 43.53 -31.38
CA LEU A 264 -10.30 42.38 -30.50
C LEU A 264 -11.79 42.20 -30.21
N LYS A 265 -12.35 41.06 -30.63
CA LYS A 265 -13.72 40.64 -30.33
C LYS A 265 -13.72 39.52 -29.31
N TRP A 266 -14.77 39.46 -28.51
CA TRP A 266 -14.91 38.48 -27.46
C TRP A 266 -16.16 37.64 -27.67
N GLU A 267 -15.98 36.33 -27.65
CA GLU A 267 -17.05 35.35 -27.48
C GLU A 267 -17.10 34.93 -26.01
N TYR A 268 -18.28 34.95 -25.41
CA TYR A 268 -18.51 34.55 -24.03
C TYR A 268 -19.41 33.33 -23.95
N MET A 269 -19.19 32.50 -22.93
CA MET A 269 -20.19 31.58 -22.42
C MET A 269 -20.55 31.97 -21.00
N CYS A 270 -21.84 32.08 -20.72
CA CYS A 270 -22.37 32.24 -19.38
C CYS A 270 -23.36 31.14 -19.04
N ALA A 271 -23.52 30.84 -17.76
CA ALA A 271 -24.41 29.81 -17.26
C ALA A 271 -25.07 30.26 -15.95
N LEU A 272 -26.18 29.63 -15.58
CA LEU A 272 -26.77 29.86 -14.27
C LEU A 272 -25.86 29.29 -13.17
N PRO A 273 -25.60 30.04 -12.08
CA PRO A 273 -24.76 29.56 -10.98
C PRO A 273 -25.14 28.17 -10.44
N GLN A 274 -26.44 27.86 -10.45
CA GLN A 274 -27.03 26.63 -9.94
C GLN A 274 -26.59 25.41 -10.76
N GLY A 275 -26.43 25.56 -12.08
CA GLY A 275 -25.94 24.50 -12.96
C GLY A 275 -24.43 24.37 -13.03
N LEU A 276 -23.69 25.24 -12.33
CA LEU A 276 -22.21 25.20 -12.29
C LEU A 276 -21.65 24.30 -11.20
N LYS A 277 -22.51 23.76 -10.33
CA LYS A 277 -22.10 22.80 -9.31
C LYS A 277 -21.42 21.59 -9.96
N ARG A 278 -20.15 21.38 -9.62
CA ARG A 278 -19.38 20.22 -10.06
C ARG A 278 -19.74 19.00 -9.22
N LYS A 279 -19.75 17.83 -9.85
CA LYS A 279 -19.81 16.55 -9.15
C LYS A 279 -18.49 16.32 -8.41
N LYS A 280 -18.54 15.77 -7.18
CA LYS A 280 -17.35 15.26 -6.47
C LYS A 280 -16.61 14.28 -7.39
N THR A 281 -15.37 14.60 -7.72
CA THR A 281 -14.47 13.71 -8.47
C THR A 281 -13.65 12.87 -7.51
N TYR A 282 -13.17 11.72 -7.99
CA TYR A 282 -12.41 10.76 -7.19
C TYR A 282 -11.12 10.40 -7.89
N ASN A 283 -10.10 10.07 -7.11
CA ASN A 283 -8.83 9.57 -7.61
C ASN A 283 -8.94 8.07 -7.94
N LEU A 284 -9.45 7.73 -9.12
CA LEU A 284 -9.64 6.33 -9.52
C LEU A 284 -8.36 5.47 -9.49
N PRO A 285 -7.17 5.99 -9.86
CA PRO A 285 -5.90 5.26 -9.72
C PRO A 285 -5.61 4.71 -8.32
N ILE A 286 -6.19 5.27 -7.25
CA ILE A 286 -5.94 4.79 -5.88
C ILE A 286 -6.57 3.41 -5.60
N ILE A 287 -7.56 2.98 -6.40
CA ILE A 287 -8.27 1.72 -6.16
C ILE A 287 -7.30 0.54 -6.24
N GLY A 288 -7.22 -0.24 -5.16
CA GLY A 288 -6.31 -1.38 -5.03
C GLY A 288 -4.89 -1.00 -4.60
N ALA A 289 -4.57 0.29 -4.44
CA ALA A 289 -3.27 0.72 -3.95
C ALA A 289 -3.04 0.25 -2.50
N ALA A 290 -1.78 -0.10 -2.20
CA ALA A 290 -1.35 -0.49 -0.86
C ALA A 290 -0.06 0.28 -0.51
N ILE A 291 -0.18 1.28 0.35
CA ILE A 291 0.89 2.25 0.64
C ILE A 291 1.61 1.84 1.91
N GLU A 292 2.95 1.72 1.83
CA GLU A 292 3.76 1.32 2.97
C GLU A 292 3.79 2.40 4.05
N GLY A 293 3.79 1.96 5.31
CA GLY A 293 3.89 2.82 6.46
C GLY A 293 4.26 2.07 7.72
N SER A 294 4.37 2.80 8.82
CA SER A 294 4.79 2.28 10.12
C SER A 294 3.76 2.61 11.19
N ILE A 295 3.52 1.68 12.12
CA ILE A 295 2.57 1.87 13.22
C ILE A 295 3.10 2.93 14.20
N LEU A 296 2.32 3.99 14.42
CA LEU A 296 2.59 5.03 15.41
C LEU A 296 1.94 4.73 16.76
N LYS A 297 0.69 4.24 16.73
CA LYS A 297 -0.10 3.97 17.93
C LYS A 297 -1.16 2.91 17.65
N ILE A 298 -1.46 2.10 18.65
CA ILE A 298 -2.49 1.06 18.60
C ILE A 298 -3.55 1.36 19.64
N SER A 299 -4.82 1.17 19.29
CA SER A 299 -5.96 1.20 20.21
C SER A 299 -7.06 0.28 19.72
N ARG A 300 -7.39 -0.75 20.50
CA ARG A 300 -8.36 -1.79 20.09
C ARG A 300 -8.01 -2.32 18.69
N ASN A 301 -8.97 -2.34 17.76
CA ASN A 301 -8.82 -2.77 16.37
C ASN A 301 -8.42 -1.63 15.40
N GLN A 302 -7.85 -0.54 15.92
CA GLN A 302 -7.44 0.60 15.13
C GLN A 302 -5.99 0.96 15.36
N VAL A 303 -5.38 1.55 14.35
CA VAL A 303 -3.99 1.98 14.37
C VAL A 303 -3.86 3.39 13.80
N LYS A 304 -2.90 4.15 14.33
CA LYS A 304 -2.38 5.35 13.69
C LYS A 304 -1.10 4.98 12.97
N ILE A 305 -0.87 5.50 11.77
CA ILE A 305 0.30 5.16 10.95
C ILE A 305 0.99 6.40 10.41
N HIS A 306 2.30 6.29 10.22
CA HIS A 306 3.09 7.20 9.39
C HIS A 306 3.32 6.51 8.06
N LEU A 307 2.82 7.08 6.96
CA LEU A 307 3.05 6.54 5.62
C LEU A 307 4.45 6.95 5.15
N ASP A 308 5.17 6.02 4.52
CA ASP A 308 6.57 6.22 4.10
C ASP A 308 6.71 7.27 2.97
N ILE A 309 5.60 7.61 2.31
CA ILE A 309 5.51 8.68 1.30
C ILE A 309 5.56 10.09 1.91
N ASP A 310 5.27 10.23 3.20
CA ASP A 310 5.25 11.51 3.90
C ASP A 310 6.54 11.71 4.69
N GLU A 311 7.09 12.92 4.67
CA GLU A 311 8.34 13.23 5.40
C GLU A 311 8.17 13.08 6.92
N ALA A 312 7.03 13.52 7.44
CA ALA A 312 6.73 13.46 8.86
C ALA A 312 5.23 13.26 9.12
N GLN A 313 4.92 12.56 10.21
CA GLN A 313 3.55 12.40 10.69
C GLN A 313 3.53 12.37 12.21
N SER A 314 2.86 13.35 12.83
CA SER A 314 2.69 13.37 14.28
C SER A 314 1.62 12.36 14.72
N VAL A 315 1.76 11.78 15.92
CA VAL A 315 0.77 10.86 16.51
C VAL A 315 -0.55 11.58 16.81
N GLN A 316 -0.51 12.89 17.06
CA GLN A 316 -1.70 13.68 17.37
C GLN A 316 -2.55 13.87 16.11
N ASP A 317 -1.92 14.31 15.02
CA ASP A 317 -2.56 14.62 13.75
C ASP A 317 -2.90 13.38 12.91
N ALA A 318 -2.22 12.25 13.15
CA ALA A 318 -2.53 11.01 12.44
C ALA A 318 -3.93 10.53 12.79
N ARG A 319 -4.74 10.14 11.80
CA ARG A 319 -6.06 9.59 12.05
C ARG A 319 -5.99 8.12 12.45
N TRP A 320 -7.09 7.63 13.02
CA TRP A 320 -7.27 6.20 13.27
C TRP A 320 -7.76 5.51 12.00
N PHE A 321 -7.03 4.47 11.58
CA PHE A 321 -7.45 3.56 10.53
C PHE A 321 -7.88 2.22 11.13
N PRO A 322 -8.90 1.55 10.58
CA PRO A 322 -9.23 0.18 10.95
C PRO A 322 -8.07 -0.75 10.56
N TYR A 323 -7.71 -1.68 11.44
CA TYR A 323 -6.74 -2.73 11.14
C TYR A 323 -7.49 -4.02 10.78
N ALA A 324 -7.32 -4.47 9.54
CA ALA A 324 -7.86 -5.73 9.05
C ALA A 324 -6.93 -6.88 9.47
N ALA A 325 -7.07 -7.34 10.72
CA ALA A 325 -6.36 -8.51 11.19
C ALA A 325 -6.85 -9.77 10.48
N GLU A 326 -5.94 -10.47 9.79
CA GLU A 326 -6.22 -11.79 9.23
C GLU A 326 -6.65 -12.74 10.35
N GLY A 327 -7.85 -13.31 10.22
CA GLY A 327 -8.37 -14.23 11.23
C GLY A 327 -8.68 -13.57 12.58
N ASN A 328 -9.11 -12.29 12.62
CA ASN A 328 -9.53 -11.63 13.87
C ASN A 328 -10.63 -12.38 14.65
N GLN A 329 -11.41 -13.23 13.97
CA GLN A 329 -12.36 -14.14 14.62
C GLN A 329 -11.70 -15.30 15.36
N VAL A 330 -10.44 -15.60 15.04
CA VAL A 330 -9.65 -16.70 15.58
C VAL A 330 -8.55 -16.17 16.53
N TRP A 331 -7.86 -15.09 16.18
CA TRP A 331 -6.76 -14.52 16.95
C TRP A 331 -6.79 -12.99 16.95
N TYR A 332 -6.73 -12.38 18.14
CA TYR A 332 -6.52 -10.95 18.28
C TYR A 332 -5.02 -10.63 18.24
N LEU A 333 -4.51 -10.35 17.04
CA LEU A 333 -3.09 -10.06 16.79
C LEU A 333 -2.94 -8.64 16.26
N MET A 334 -2.74 -7.70 17.18
CA MET A 334 -2.36 -6.34 16.81
C MET A 334 -0.87 -6.27 16.52
N PRO A 335 -0.45 -5.50 15.49
CA PRO A 335 0.96 -5.25 15.24
C PRO A 335 1.57 -4.44 16.40
N GLU A 336 2.89 -4.35 16.44
CA GLU A 336 3.60 -3.52 17.41
C GLU A 336 3.89 -2.12 16.87
N THR A 337 4.03 -1.14 17.77
CA THR A 337 4.52 0.18 17.39
C THR A 337 5.86 0.06 16.66
N GLY A 338 6.02 0.78 15.56
CA GLY A 338 7.18 0.70 14.67
C GLY A 338 7.13 -0.42 13.63
N SER A 339 6.16 -1.36 13.72
CA SER A 339 5.99 -2.40 12.70
C SER A 339 5.59 -1.80 11.36
N LYS A 340 6.14 -2.36 10.28
CA LYS A 340 5.77 -2.02 8.91
C LYS A 340 4.44 -2.67 8.54
N VAL A 341 3.59 -1.88 7.90
CA VAL A 341 2.23 -2.23 7.47
C VAL A 341 1.91 -1.56 6.14
N LYS A 342 0.77 -1.91 5.55
CA LYS A 342 0.26 -1.26 4.35
C LYS A 342 -1.12 -0.65 4.57
N LEU A 343 -1.33 0.59 4.15
CA LEU A 343 -2.66 1.19 4.03
C LEU A 343 -3.24 0.84 2.67
N TYR A 344 -4.32 0.06 2.66
CA TYR A 344 -4.97 -0.44 1.46
C TYR A 344 -6.26 0.32 1.17
N PHE A 345 -6.46 0.62 -0.11
CA PHE A 345 -7.62 1.36 -0.63
C PHE A 345 -8.51 0.42 -1.44
N PRO A 346 -9.62 -0.10 -0.87
CA PRO A 346 -10.51 -1.01 -1.59
C PRO A 346 -11.40 -0.31 -2.63
N SER A 347 -11.58 1.00 -2.51
CA SER A 347 -12.43 1.82 -3.37
C SER A 347 -11.76 3.17 -3.64
N ALA A 348 -12.44 4.04 -4.39
CA ALA A 348 -11.97 5.39 -4.66
C ALA A 348 -12.30 6.39 -3.53
N GLU A 349 -13.08 5.98 -2.52
CA GLU A 349 -13.34 6.78 -1.32
C GLU A 349 -12.20 6.53 -0.33
N GLU A 350 -11.41 7.57 -0.05
CA GLU A 350 -10.20 7.42 0.76
C GLU A 350 -10.50 7.03 2.22
N ASP A 351 -11.72 7.24 2.69
CA ASP A 351 -12.19 6.83 4.02
C ASP A 351 -12.49 5.33 4.15
N ASP A 352 -12.61 4.59 3.04
CA ASP A 352 -12.70 3.13 3.07
C ASP A 352 -11.34 2.46 3.33
N ALA A 353 -10.26 3.25 3.43
CA ALA A 353 -8.92 2.74 3.60
C ALA A 353 -8.74 1.98 4.92
N MET A 354 -8.04 0.85 4.84
CA MET A 354 -7.78 0.00 5.99
C MET A 354 -6.34 -0.47 6.01
N VAL A 355 -5.79 -0.62 7.21
CA VAL A 355 -4.44 -1.15 7.38
C VAL A 355 -4.50 -2.67 7.26
N ILE A 356 -3.77 -3.19 6.28
CA ILE A 356 -3.61 -4.61 6.03
C ILE A 356 -2.14 -5.01 6.25
N GLN A 357 -1.93 -6.31 6.43
CA GLN A 357 -0.63 -6.98 6.33
C GLN A 357 0.49 -6.36 7.19
N SER A 358 0.91 -7.05 8.26
CA SER A 358 2.22 -6.75 8.84
C SER A 358 3.30 -7.44 8.00
N VAL A 359 3.99 -6.65 7.18
CA VAL A 359 5.01 -7.17 6.26
C VAL A 359 6.33 -7.32 7.03
N ARG A 360 6.90 -8.53 7.03
CA ARG A 360 8.25 -8.73 7.57
C ARG A 360 9.28 -8.11 6.63
N HIS A 361 9.99 -7.10 7.11
CA HIS A 361 11.20 -6.61 6.43
C HIS A 361 12.39 -7.50 6.74
N ALA A 362 13.47 -7.30 5.97
CA ALA A 362 14.76 -7.90 6.27
C ALA A 362 15.10 -7.60 7.76
N PRO A 363 15.36 -8.64 8.57
CA PRO A 363 15.68 -8.47 9.98
C PRO A 363 16.93 -7.60 10.12
N GLN A 364 17.03 -6.84 11.21
CA GLN A 364 18.22 -6.03 11.53
C GLN A 364 18.74 -6.40 12.92
N GLY A 365 20.05 -6.19 13.14
CA GLY A 365 20.71 -6.45 14.42
C GLY A 365 20.61 -7.92 14.87
N GLU A 366 20.36 -8.13 16.16
CA GLU A 366 20.33 -9.46 16.79
C GLU A 366 19.22 -10.39 16.24
N PHE A 367 18.23 -9.83 15.54
CA PHE A 367 17.14 -10.60 14.93
C PHE A 367 17.53 -11.25 13.60
N VAL A 368 18.65 -10.87 12.98
CA VAL A 368 19.12 -11.43 11.69
C VAL A 368 19.35 -12.93 11.80
N GLU A 369 20.14 -13.35 12.79
CA GLU A 369 20.42 -14.77 12.99
C GLU A 369 19.15 -15.55 13.35
N LYS A 370 18.32 -15.00 14.23
CA LYS A 370 17.08 -15.66 14.67
C LYS A 370 16.12 -15.86 13.50
N SER A 371 15.94 -14.83 12.67
CA SER A 371 15.11 -14.89 11.47
C SER A 371 15.70 -15.86 10.44
N GLY A 372 17.01 -15.79 10.19
CA GLY A 372 17.73 -16.70 9.29
C GLY A 372 17.52 -18.16 9.68
N ARG A 373 17.66 -18.50 10.97
CA ARG A 373 17.39 -19.86 11.48
C ARG A 373 15.93 -20.27 11.29
N LYS A 374 14.97 -19.39 11.60
CA LYS A 374 13.53 -19.72 11.54
C LYS A 374 12.95 -19.79 10.13
N MET A 375 13.54 -19.09 9.18
CA MET A 375 13.05 -19.01 7.80
C MET A 375 13.89 -19.84 6.83
N GLN A 376 14.87 -20.59 7.32
CA GLN A 376 15.74 -21.44 6.50
C GLN A 376 14.98 -22.63 5.88
N ASP A 377 14.13 -23.30 6.68
CA ASP A 377 13.37 -24.48 6.24
C ASP A 377 11.87 -24.16 6.18
N PRO A 378 11.23 -24.08 4.99
CA PRO A 378 9.80 -23.83 4.86
C PRO A 378 8.92 -24.99 5.36
N GLY A 379 9.50 -26.17 5.60
CA GLY A 379 8.83 -27.30 6.25
C GLY A 379 8.56 -27.06 7.74
N VAL A 380 9.36 -26.20 8.38
CA VAL A 380 9.19 -25.82 9.79
C VAL A 380 8.28 -24.59 9.88
N LYS A 381 7.16 -24.72 10.60
CA LYS A 381 6.23 -23.60 10.84
C LYS A 381 6.36 -23.12 12.27
N SER A 382 6.58 -21.83 12.45
CA SER A 382 6.71 -21.22 13.77
C SER A 382 5.74 -20.05 13.95
N PHE A 383 5.07 -20.01 15.10
CA PHE A 383 4.27 -18.88 15.55
C PHE A 383 4.79 -18.41 16.90
N GLY A 384 5.20 -17.16 17.01
CA GLY A 384 5.74 -16.63 18.26
C GLY A 384 5.62 -15.13 18.39
N ASN A 385 5.81 -14.66 19.62
CA ASN A 385 5.73 -13.26 19.99
C ASN A 385 7.10 -12.72 20.45
N PRO A 386 7.29 -11.40 20.50
CA PRO A 386 8.56 -10.80 20.92
C PRO A 386 8.93 -11.06 22.39
N GLN A 387 7.99 -11.48 23.24
CA GLN A 387 8.26 -11.94 24.60
C GLN A 387 8.91 -13.34 24.65
N GLY A 388 9.14 -13.99 23.50
CA GLY A 388 9.81 -15.28 23.40
C GLY A 388 8.90 -16.49 23.64
N LYS A 389 7.58 -16.29 23.60
CA LYS A 389 6.61 -17.39 23.59
C LYS A 389 6.42 -17.88 22.17
N GLU A 390 6.42 -19.19 21.96
CA GLU A 390 6.44 -19.78 20.64
C GLU A 390 5.79 -21.16 20.58
N ILE A 391 5.18 -21.46 19.44
CA ILE A 391 4.77 -22.79 19.01
C ILE A 391 5.49 -23.10 17.70
N THR A 392 6.21 -24.21 17.64
CA THR A 392 6.95 -24.67 16.48
C THR A 392 6.46 -26.04 16.05
N LEU A 393 6.06 -26.16 14.79
CA LEU A 393 5.73 -27.40 14.09
C LEU A 393 6.93 -27.76 13.22
N GLY A 394 7.81 -28.62 13.73
CA GLY A 394 8.94 -29.14 12.99
C GLY A 394 8.58 -30.39 12.21
N ASN A 395 9.55 -30.92 11.45
CA ASN A 395 9.34 -32.08 10.58
C ASN A 395 9.05 -33.37 11.39
N HIS A 396 9.55 -33.45 12.63
CA HIS A 396 9.43 -34.62 13.49
C HIS A 396 9.00 -34.29 14.92
N ASP A 397 8.75 -33.02 15.23
CA ASP A 397 8.47 -32.55 16.57
C ASP A 397 7.43 -31.42 16.60
N LEU A 398 6.71 -31.34 17.71
CA LEU A 398 5.86 -30.22 18.09
C LEU A 398 6.42 -29.65 19.39
N THR A 399 6.78 -28.36 19.40
CA THR A 399 7.36 -27.69 20.57
C THR A 399 6.53 -26.46 20.94
N MET A 400 6.21 -26.32 22.23
CA MET A 400 5.58 -25.14 22.83
C MET A 400 6.53 -24.57 23.89
N THR A 401 6.94 -23.32 23.73
CA THR A 401 7.94 -22.66 24.59
C THR A 401 7.37 -21.38 25.17
N ALA A 402 7.51 -21.20 26.49
CA ALA A 402 7.20 -19.95 27.17
C ALA A 402 8.47 -19.14 27.53
N LYS A 403 9.61 -19.82 27.64
CA LYS A 403 10.95 -19.25 27.76
C LYS A 403 11.96 -20.25 27.21
N GLU A 404 12.74 -19.84 26.21
CA GLU A 404 13.71 -20.69 25.51
C GLU A 404 14.65 -21.41 26.49
N GLY A 405 14.75 -22.73 26.36
CA GLY A 405 15.58 -23.59 27.20
C GLY A 405 15.18 -23.75 28.67
N LEU A 406 14.11 -23.10 29.14
CA LEU A 406 13.76 -23.06 30.57
C LEU A 406 12.32 -23.48 30.89
N LEU A 407 11.40 -23.33 29.94
CA LEU A 407 9.99 -23.68 30.12
C LEU A 407 9.39 -24.10 28.79
N TYR A 408 9.28 -25.41 28.57
CA TYR A 408 8.80 -25.97 27.31
C TYR A 408 8.11 -27.33 27.45
N ILE A 409 7.29 -27.63 26.45
CA ILE A 409 6.73 -28.96 26.19
C ILE A 409 7.14 -29.34 24.77
N THR A 410 7.74 -30.51 24.60
CA THR A 410 8.16 -31.04 23.29
C THR A 410 7.62 -32.44 23.08
N MET A 411 7.07 -32.70 21.91
CA MET A 411 6.58 -34.01 21.48
C MET A 411 7.37 -34.40 20.24
N GLN A 412 8.22 -35.42 20.33
CA GLN A 412 9.12 -35.83 19.25
C GLN A 412 8.85 -37.27 18.80
N SER A 413 8.67 -37.44 17.49
CA SER A 413 8.47 -38.75 16.88
C SER A 413 9.67 -39.66 17.13
N GLY A 414 9.42 -40.84 17.72
CA GLY A 414 10.46 -41.82 18.03
C GLY A 414 11.17 -41.65 19.38
N ILE A 415 10.97 -40.52 20.08
CA ILE A 415 11.55 -40.30 21.44
C ILE A 415 10.45 -40.22 22.50
N GLY A 416 9.40 -39.42 22.27
CA GLY A 416 8.29 -39.27 23.21
C GLY A 416 7.97 -37.82 23.57
N VAL A 417 7.38 -37.63 24.75
CA VAL A 417 6.93 -36.31 25.26
C VAL A 417 7.82 -35.88 26.42
N PHE A 418 8.29 -34.64 26.36
CA PHE A 418 9.11 -34.02 27.39
C PHE A 418 8.42 -32.75 27.90
N MET A 419 8.43 -32.58 29.22
CA MET A 419 7.97 -31.37 29.90
C MET A 419 9.07 -30.93 30.84
N ASP A 420 9.60 -29.72 30.63
CA ASP A 420 10.66 -29.15 31.44
C ASP A 420 10.25 -27.77 31.98
N SER A 421 10.61 -27.51 33.23
CA SER A 421 10.37 -26.26 33.93
C SER A 421 11.47 -26.00 34.94
N ALA A 422 12.10 -24.82 34.85
CA ALA A 422 13.03 -24.33 35.85
C ALA A 422 12.39 -24.04 37.23
N THR A 423 11.07 -24.23 37.39
CA THR A 423 10.34 -23.96 38.63
C THR A 423 9.53 -25.18 39.08
N CYS A 424 8.22 -25.19 38.89
CA CYS A 424 7.32 -26.27 39.30
C CYS A 424 6.45 -26.71 38.13
N ILE A 425 6.18 -28.01 38.06
CA ILE A 425 5.13 -28.60 37.23
C ILE A 425 4.04 -29.10 38.20
N ARG A 426 2.81 -28.60 38.05
CA ARG A 426 1.66 -28.98 38.89
C ARG A 426 0.58 -29.60 38.01
N MET A 427 0.15 -30.81 38.34
CA MET A 427 -0.94 -31.53 37.68
C MET A 427 -2.07 -31.72 38.69
N ASN A 428 -3.27 -31.20 38.40
CA ASN A 428 -4.44 -31.29 39.26
C ASN A 428 -5.60 -31.94 38.48
N SER A 429 -6.33 -32.86 39.10
CA SER A 429 -7.56 -33.47 38.56
C SER A 429 -8.68 -33.33 39.59
N SER A 430 -9.92 -33.07 39.15
CA SER A 430 -11.12 -33.07 40.01
C SER A 430 -11.70 -34.47 40.22
N ALA A 431 -11.21 -35.43 39.45
CA ALA A 431 -11.52 -36.85 39.57
C ALA A 431 -10.17 -37.60 39.69
N ASP A 432 -10.09 -38.80 39.13
CA ASP A 432 -8.87 -39.60 39.20
C ASP A 432 -7.77 -39.04 38.29
N LEU A 433 -6.52 -39.19 38.73
CA LEU A 433 -5.32 -38.99 37.91
C LEU A 433 -4.56 -40.32 37.88
N GLU A 434 -4.54 -40.98 36.73
CA GLU A 434 -3.91 -42.28 36.56
C GLU A 434 -2.62 -42.17 35.74
N LEU A 435 -1.54 -42.82 36.21
CA LEU A 435 -0.28 -42.94 35.49
C LEU A 435 -0.02 -44.41 35.12
N HIS A 436 -0.14 -44.73 33.84
CA HIS A 436 0.06 -46.10 33.33
C HIS A 436 1.25 -46.15 32.37
N GLY A 437 2.07 -47.19 32.51
CA GLY A 437 3.19 -47.46 31.61
C GLY A 437 3.82 -48.82 31.92
N ARG A 438 4.63 -49.34 31.01
CA ARG A 438 5.42 -50.58 31.25
C ARG A 438 6.33 -50.43 32.48
N SER A 439 6.81 -49.23 32.72
CA SER A 439 7.57 -48.85 33.91
C SER A 439 7.25 -47.39 34.24
N VAL A 440 7.00 -47.11 35.53
CA VAL A 440 6.81 -45.76 36.05
C VAL A 440 7.93 -45.52 37.06
N MET A 441 8.71 -44.46 36.84
CA MET A 441 9.83 -44.09 37.69
C MET A 441 9.62 -42.67 38.20
N LEU A 442 9.69 -42.48 39.51
CA LEU A 442 9.58 -41.19 40.17
C LEU A 442 10.88 -40.92 40.92
N TYR A 443 11.49 -39.77 40.65
CA TYR A 443 12.76 -39.37 41.24
C TYR A 443 12.61 -38.00 41.91
N GLY A 444 13.13 -37.88 43.13
CA GLY A 444 13.24 -36.62 43.85
C GLY A 444 14.58 -36.58 44.56
N GLU A 445 15.32 -35.48 44.42
CA GLU A 445 16.64 -35.32 45.07
C GLU A 445 16.53 -35.22 46.59
N LYS A 446 15.53 -34.46 47.08
CA LYS A 446 15.32 -34.19 48.50
C LYS A 446 14.27 -35.12 49.13
N SER A 447 13.10 -35.21 48.51
CA SER A 447 11.98 -36.00 49.03
C SER A 447 10.91 -36.34 47.98
N LEU A 448 10.10 -37.33 48.31
CA LEU A 448 8.83 -37.70 47.65
C LEU A 448 7.72 -37.75 48.71
N HIS A 449 6.61 -37.06 48.46
CA HIS A 449 5.47 -36.97 49.37
C HIS A 449 4.18 -37.41 48.68
N LEU A 450 3.43 -38.31 49.31
CA LEU A 450 2.09 -38.73 48.91
C LEU A 450 1.15 -38.50 50.08
N GLN A 451 0.09 -37.71 49.89
CA GLN A 451 -0.82 -37.32 50.96
C GLN A 451 -2.28 -37.36 50.50
N THR A 452 -3.15 -37.88 51.35
CA THR A 452 -4.62 -37.79 51.28
C THR A 452 -5.13 -36.87 52.39
N MET A 453 -6.46 -36.71 52.54
CA MET A 453 -7.01 -35.95 53.68
C MET A 453 -6.66 -36.56 55.05
N SER A 454 -6.46 -37.87 55.11
CA SER A 454 -6.26 -38.62 56.35
C SER A 454 -4.90 -39.32 56.47
N ASP A 455 -4.17 -39.47 55.37
CA ASP A 455 -3.00 -40.34 55.28
C ASP A 455 -1.82 -39.62 54.62
N THR A 456 -0.60 -39.88 55.10
CA THR A 456 0.64 -39.32 54.56
C THR A 456 1.70 -40.40 54.45
N LEU A 457 2.42 -40.42 53.33
CA LEU A 457 3.63 -41.20 53.07
C LEU A 457 4.72 -40.26 52.57
N GLU A 458 5.86 -40.24 53.27
CA GLU A 458 7.01 -39.40 52.95
C GLU A 458 8.30 -40.24 52.90
N LEU A 459 9.07 -40.04 51.84
CA LEU A 459 10.41 -40.59 51.62
C LEU A 459 11.37 -39.41 51.45
N GLY A 460 12.36 -39.25 52.34
CA GLY A 460 13.34 -38.16 52.25
C GLY A 460 14.57 -38.38 53.12
N GLU A 461 15.40 -37.34 53.31
CA GLU A 461 16.66 -37.42 54.08
C GLU A 461 16.50 -37.97 55.52
N GLY A 462 15.32 -37.80 56.12
CA GLY A 462 14.98 -38.33 57.45
C GLY A 462 14.49 -39.78 57.48
N GLY A 463 14.57 -40.52 56.36
CA GLY A 463 14.06 -41.88 56.21
C GLY A 463 12.59 -41.95 55.78
N PHE A 464 12.00 -43.14 55.86
CA PHE A 464 10.59 -43.39 55.54
C PHE A 464 9.68 -43.00 56.71
N LYS A 465 8.66 -42.18 56.44
CA LYS A 465 7.63 -41.79 57.41
C LYS A 465 6.24 -42.08 56.84
N ALA A 466 5.37 -42.71 57.63
CA ALA A 466 3.98 -42.98 57.26
C ALA A 466 3.05 -42.70 58.44
N SER A 467 1.90 -42.08 58.18
CA SER A 467 0.84 -41.81 59.15
C SER A 467 -0.52 -42.06 58.49
N SER A 468 -1.37 -42.90 59.10
CA SER A 468 -2.70 -43.24 58.57
C SER A 468 -3.59 -43.76 59.72
N GLY A 469 -4.91 -43.56 59.61
CA GLY A 469 -5.90 -44.13 60.54
C GLY A 469 -5.94 -45.67 60.55
N GLN A 470 -5.50 -46.32 59.46
CA GLN A 470 -5.32 -47.77 59.39
C GLN A 470 -4.18 -48.12 58.42
N ILE A 471 -2.99 -48.43 58.96
CA ILE A 471 -1.85 -48.87 58.15
C ILE A 471 -2.00 -50.36 57.84
N LYS A 472 -2.45 -50.71 56.62
CA LYS A 472 -2.30 -52.07 56.07
C LYS A 472 -1.02 -52.15 55.24
N MET A 473 0.08 -52.52 55.89
CA MET A 473 1.33 -52.86 55.18
C MET A 473 1.26 -54.29 54.66
N ASN A 474 1.02 -54.47 53.36
CA ASN A 474 1.40 -55.69 52.67
C ASN A 474 2.85 -55.55 52.22
N LEU A 475 3.77 -55.76 53.15
CA LEU A 475 5.18 -55.92 52.83
C LEU A 475 5.36 -57.30 52.19
N THR A 476 5.56 -57.36 50.88
CA THR A 476 6.15 -58.57 50.30
C THR A 476 7.65 -58.47 50.49
N SER A 477 8.17 -59.27 51.42
CA SER A 477 9.60 -59.56 51.51
C SER A 477 10.05 -60.13 50.17
N SER A 478 10.96 -59.44 49.47
CA SER A 478 11.67 -60.04 48.35
C SER A 478 12.66 -61.05 48.91
N GLN A 479 12.49 -62.32 48.57
CA GLN A 479 13.60 -63.27 48.65
C GLN A 479 14.65 -62.89 47.61
N ALA A 480 15.89 -62.75 48.06
CA ALA A 480 17.04 -62.83 47.17
C ALA A 480 17.10 -64.26 46.62
N TYR A 481 16.80 -64.42 45.34
CA TYR A 481 17.20 -65.60 44.60
C TYR A 481 18.67 -65.42 44.20
N THR A 482 19.46 -66.50 44.24
CA THR A 482 20.73 -66.50 43.50
C THR A 482 20.42 -66.11 42.05
N PRO A 483 21.12 -65.13 41.47
CA PRO A 483 20.83 -64.68 40.13
C PRO A 483 20.87 -65.88 39.19
N ILE A 484 19.75 -66.14 38.49
CA ILE A 484 19.80 -67.02 37.33
C ILE A 484 20.63 -66.25 36.31
N LYS A 485 21.93 -66.57 36.27
CA LYS A 485 22.85 -65.99 35.30
C LYS A 485 22.27 -66.21 33.93
N SER A 486 22.12 -65.12 33.17
CA SER A 486 21.76 -65.20 31.77
C SER A 486 22.75 -66.09 31.02
N ALA A 487 22.34 -66.66 29.88
CA ALA A 487 23.25 -67.43 29.02
C ALA A 487 24.54 -66.65 28.66
N PHE A 488 24.48 -65.30 28.69
CA PHE A 488 25.63 -64.43 28.52
C PHE A 488 26.57 -64.42 29.73
N GLU A 489 26.03 -64.28 30.94
CA GLU A 489 26.81 -64.26 32.18
C GLU A 489 27.43 -65.62 32.48
N GLN A 490 26.74 -66.73 32.15
CA GLN A 490 27.30 -68.08 32.23
C GLN A 490 28.50 -68.26 31.27
N GLN A 491 28.37 -67.79 30.02
CA GLN A 491 29.48 -67.85 29.04
C GLN A 491 30.64 -66.91 29.39
N ARG A 492 30.37 -65.80 30.08
CA ARG A 492 31.40 -64.85 30.51
C ARG A 492 32.29 -65.44 31.57
N ASP A 493 31.70 -66.16 32.51
CA ASP A 493 32.43 -66.78 33.60
C ASP A 493 33.22 -68.01 33.13
N GLU A 494 32.79 -68.70 32.06
CA GLU A 494 33.50 -69.85 31.45
C GLU A 494 34.68 -69.47 30.53
N LEU A 495 34.53 -68.44 29.69
CA LEU A 495 35.48 -68.12 28.61
C LEU A 495 36.28 -66.83 28.85
N GLY A 496 35.90 -66.05 29.87
CA GLY A 496 36.38 -64.69 30.06
C GLY A 496 35.85 -63.72 28.99
N LEU A 497 36.00 -62.41 29.25
CA LEU A 497 35.47 -61.35 28.38
C LEU A 497 36.11 -61.38 26.97
N SER A 498 37.41 -61.65 26.90
CA SER A 498 38.19 -61.75 25.65
C SER A 498 37.73 -62.95 24.80
N GLY A 499 37.54 -64.11 25.42
CA GLY A 499 37.04 -65.33 24.75
C GLY A 499 35.59 -65.20 24.29
N LEU A 500 34.75 -64.46 25.03
CA LEU A 500 33.39 -64.12 24.62
C LEU A 500 33.33 -63.20 23.41
N ILE A 501 34.21 -62.19 23.36
CA ILE A 501 34.32 -61.28 22.20
C ILE A 501 34.79 -62.07 20.98
N GLU A 502 35.76 -62.98 21.13
CA GLU A 502 36.23 -63.80 20.01
C GLU A 502 35.18 -64.82 19.54
N LYS A 503 34.48 -65.49 20.47
CA LYS A 503 33.38 -66.42 20.16
C LYS A 503 32.21 -65.70 19.49
N ARG A 504 31.86 -64.49 19.95
CA ARG A 504 30.82 -63.64 19.32
C ARG A 504 31.29 -63.05 17.99
N ALA A 505 32.56 -62.71 17.83
CA ALA A 505 33.12 -62.26 16.56
C ALA A 505 33.16 -63.39 15.52
N LYS A 506 33.53 -64.63 15.92
CA LYS A 506 33.44 -65.84 15.08
C LYS A 506 31.99 -66.19 14.76
N ARG A 507 31.07 -66.11 15.73
CA ARG A 507 29.63 -66.30 15.51
C ARG A 507 29.05 -65.22 14.60
N ASN A 508 29.40 -63.95 14.77
CA ASN A 508 28.95 -62.86 13.91
C ASN A 508 29.59 -62.93 12.52
N LYS A 509 30.82 -63.43 12.37
CA LYS A 509 31.40 -63.75 11.05
C LYS A 509 30.69 -64.93 10.40
N ALA A 510 30.37 -65.99 11.15
CA ALA A 510 29.63 -67.13 10.66
C ALA A 510 28.18 -66.75 10.29
N VAL A 511 27.50 -65.95 11.12
CA VAL A 511 26.15 -65.41 10.87
C VAL A 511 26.15 -64.36 9.77
N ARG A 512 27.23 -63.60 9.55
CA ARG A 512 27.39 -62.75 8.35
C ARG A 512 27.71 -63.56 7.10
N ALA A 513 28.42 -64.68 7.20
CA ALA A 513 28.66 -65.59 6.09
C ALA A 513 27.39 -66.36 5.73
N GLN A 514 26.62 -66.77 6.73
CA GLN A 514 25.32 -67.41 6.61
C GLN A 514 24.26 -66.40 6.15
N GLY A 515 24.27 -65.17 6.66
CA GLY A 515 23.43 -64.06 6.17
C GLY A 515 23.80 -63.60 4.75
N LYS A 516 25.05 -63.77 4.30
CA LYS A 516 25.43 -63.62 2.89
C LYS A 516 24.98 -64.81 2.04
N GLN A 517 24.94 -66.03 2.58
CA GLN A 517 24.32 -67.19 1.91
C GLN A 517 22.80 -67.07 1.88
N ASP A 518 22.16 -66.54 2.93
CA ASP A 518 20.72 -66.33 3.03
C ASP A 518 20.28 -65.14 2.18
N ALA A 519 21.10 -64.08 2.06
CA ALA A 519 20.89 -63.02 1.06
C ALA A 519 21.15 -63.51 -0.39
N LEU A 520 21.99 -64.53 -0.59
CA LEU A 520 22.11 -65.23 -1.87
C LEU A 520 20.88 -66.12 -2.15
N ILE A 521 20.33 -66.77 -1.13
CA ILE A 521 19.12 -67.61 -1.23
C ILE A 521 17.85 -66.73 -1.38
N GLU A 522 17.78 -65.57 -0.74
CA GLU A 522 16.73 -64.57 -0.92
C GLU A 522 16.89 -63.76 -2.21
N GLY A 523 18.12 -63.49 -2.67
CA GLY A 523 18.37 -62.95 -4.01
C GLY A 523 17.95 -63.93 -5.12
N VAL A 524 18.11 -65.24 -4.88
CA VAL A 524 17.58 -66.30 -5.76
C VAL A 524 16.05 -66.39 -5.63
N LYS A 525 15.45 -66.31 -4.42
CA LYS A 525 13.98 -66.28 -4.27
C LYS A 525 13.32 -65.02 -4.85
N GLY A 526 13.97 -63.87 -4.79
CA GLY A 526 13.52 -62.60 -5.39
C GLY A 526 13.56 -62.60 -6.93
N LEU A 527 14.43 -63.41 -7.54
CA LEU A 527 14.41 -63.68 -8.97
C LEU A 527 13.35 -64.73 -9.36
N TRP A 528 13.05 -65.70 -8.48
CA TRP A 528 11.96 -66.66 -8.69
C TRP A 528 10.55 -66.05 -8.54
N SER A 529 10.37 -64.98 -7.75
CA SER A 529 9.09 -64.25 -7.68
C SER A 529 8.89 -63.22 -8.80
N PHE A 530 9.94 -62.82 -9.53
CA PHE A 530 9.82 -61.95 -10.70
C PHE A 530 9.63 -62.74 -12.02
N VAL A 531 9.70 -64.08 -11.98
CA VAL A 531 9.56 -64.95 -13.17
C VAL A 531 8.33 -65.88 -13.11
N VAL A 532 7.62 -66.01 -11.98
CA VAL A 532 6.47 -66.95 -11.86
C VAL A 532 5.09 -66.31 -12.05
N ASP A 533 4.94 -64.97 -12.04
CA ASP A 533 3.65 -64.30 -12.33
C ASP A 533 3.58 -63.62 -13.72
N ALA A 534 4.55 -63.89 -14.61
CA ALA A 534 4.43 -63.62 -16.04
C ALA A 534 4.44 -64.93 -16.82
N ALA A 535 3.24 -65.45 -17.07
CA ALA A 535 2.89 -66.49 -18.05
C ALA A 535 3.19 -67.96 -17.67
N GLU A 536 2.22 -68.58 -17.00
CA GLU A 536 1.69 -69.85 -17.53
C GLU A 536 1.24 -69.60 -18.97
N ILE A 537 1.97 -70.17 -19.94
CA ILE A 537 1.51 -70.88 -21.15
C ILE A 537 2.65 -70.85 -22.20
N THR A 538 3.22 -72.04 -22.45
CA THR A 538 3.99 -72.53 -23.63
C THR A 538 5.53 -72.37 -23.71
N SER A 539 6.18 -73.55 -23.77
CA SER A 539 7.60 -73.94 -23.99
C SER A 539 8.13 -73.80 -25.44
N PRO A 540 9.37 -74.22 -25.80
CA PRO A 540 10.73 -74.06 -25.22
C PRO A 540 11.77 -73.53 -26.25
N ALA A 541 13.00 -73.14 -25.83
CA ALA A 541 14.31 -73.38 -26.50
C ALA A 541 15.36 -72.23 -26.39
N VAL A 542 16.54 -72.58 -25.87
CA VAL A 542 17.88 -72.38 -26.50
C VAL A 542 18.63 -71.03 -26.34
N LEU A 543 19.79 -71.14 -25.64
CA LEU A 543 21.14 -70.56 -25.85
C LEU A 543 21.52 -69.07 -25.52
N LEU A 544 22.61 -69.00 -24.72
CA LEU A 544 23.84 -68.19 -24.85
C LEU A 544 23.90 -66.69 -24.46
N GLY A 545 25.03 -66.34 -23.81
CA GLY A 545 25.68 -65.01 -23.81
C GLY A 545 25.68 -64.31 -22.45
N GLU A 546 26.71 -64.47 -21.61
CA GLU A 546 27.97 -63.70 -21.56
C GLU A 546 27.92 -62.36 -20.78
N HIS A 547 28.81 -62.28 -19.77
CA HIS A 547 29.56 -61.09 -19.30
C HIS A 547 28.78 -59.89 -18.70
N VAL A 548 29.16 -59.19 -17.62
CA VAL A 548 30.36 -59.05 -16.80
C VAL A 548 29.96 -58.33 -15.49
N TYR A 549 30.62 -58.69 -14.39
CA TYR A 549 30.64 -57.96 -13.11
C TYR A 549 31.48 -56.69 -13.21
N GLU A 550 31.09 -55.58 -12.57
CA GLU A 550 32.10 -54.72 -11.94
C GLU A 550 31.70 -54.17 -10.55
N LYS A 551 32.68 -54.36 -9.67
CA LYS A 551 32.80 -54.18 -8.21
C LYS A 551 32.86 -52.70 -7.85
N ILE A 552 32.12 -52.23 -6.85
CA ILE A 552 32.63 -51.84 -5.50
C ILE A 552 34.08 -51.32 -5.47
N SER A 553 34.24 -50.06 -5.03
CA SER A 553 35.17 -49.73 -3.95
C SER A 553 34.92 -48.34 -3.38
N GLY A 554 34.68 -48.28 -2.07
CA GLY A 554 34.93 -47.10 -1.25
C GLY A 554 36.14 -47.34 -0.37
N ASN A 555 37.04 -46.36 -0.41
CA ASN A 555 38.07 -45.95 0.55
C ASN A 555 39.45 -46.64 0.52
N THR A 556 40.41 -45.99 -0.14
CA THR A 556 41.33 -45.03 0.50
C THR A 556 41.53 -43.83 -0.40
#